data_AF-A0A2S8W794-F1
#
_entry.id   AF-A0A2S8W794-F1
#
_cell.length_a   1.000
_cell.length_b   1.000
_cell.length_c   1.000
_cell.angle_alpha   90.00
_cell.angle_beta   90.00
_cell.angle_gamma   90.00
#
_symmetry.space_group_name_H-M   'P 1'
#
loop_
_entity.id
_entity.type
_entity.pdbx_description
1 polymer ?
#
loop_
_entity_poly.entity_id
_entity_poly.type
_entity_poly.pdbx_seq_one_letter_code
_entity_poly.pdbx_strand_id
1 'polypeptide(L)'
;MQADDLNIPAHGAALFRAVLSERDIADLLNRLGDELQRRPGRRLLLDAQTTDLLAATGKIGAIAAELLGPGARPVRAVLFDKTQAMNWLVAWHQDRTIAVRARRDTTDFGPWSVKDGIVHVAPPISVLDQMVTLRVHLDACNDENAPLIVALGSHRLGKVAADEVEATTNQHPIHTCHADAGDVWAYATPILHSSAKSVSDRRRRVLQLDYSANELPNGLEWLGVACTETKATCL
;
A
#
# COMPACT_ATOMS: atom_id res chain seq x y z
N MET A 1 21.78 -4.53 8.32
CA MET A 1 20.57 -4.61 9.17
C MET A 1 19.67 -5.65 8.57
N GLN A 2 19.25 -6.64 9.35
CA GLN A 2 18.37 -7.70 8.86
C GLN A 2 16.93 -7.19 8.79
N ALA A 3 16.08 -7.85 8.00
CA ALA A 3 14.68 -7.44 7.85
C ALA A 3 13.94 -7.43 9.19
N ASP A 4 14.22 -8.40 10.06
CA ASP A 4 13.60 -8.57 11.37
C ASP A 4 14.05 -7.52 12.40
N ASP A 5 15.10 -6.74 12.11
CA ASP A 5 15.54 -5.61 12.95
C ASP A 5 14.79 -4.31 12.63
N LEU A 6 14.05 -4.26 11.52
CA LEU A 6 13.39 -3.06 11.05
C LEU A 6 12.10 -2.78 11.82
N ASN A 7 11.85 -1.50 12.12
CA ASN A 7 10.64 -1.03 12.76
C ASN A 7 10.25 0.33 12.18
N ILE A 8 8.96 0.65 12.18
CA ILE A 8 8.46 1.87 11.52
C ILE A 8 8.99 3.15 12.19
N PRO A 9 9.00 3.32 13.51
CA PRO A 9 9.48 4.56 14.13
C PRO A 9 10.93 4.92 13.74
N ALA A 10 11.85 3.96 13.79
CA ALA A 10 13.27 4.18 13.51
C ALA A 10 13.61 4.09 12.02
N HIS A 11 12.99 3.18 11.27
CA HIS A 11 13.41 2.82 9.93
C HIS A 11 12.37 3.14 8.85
N GLY A 12 11.12 3.35 9.24
CA GLY A 12 10.00 3.63 8.33
C GLY A 12 9.41 2.37 7.69
N ALA A 13 9.94 1.18 8.00
CA ALA A 13 9.48 -0.10 7.48
C ALA A 13 9.62 -1.21 8.54
N ALA A 14 8.81 -2.24 8.46
CA ALA A 14 8.85 -3.45 9.30
C ALA A 14 8.28 -4.66 8.53
N LEU A 15 8.87 -5.84 8.74
CA LEU A 15 8.41 -7.09 8.15
C LEU A 15 7.60 -7.90 9.16
N PHE A 16 6.43 -8.38 8.74
CA PHE A 16 5.59 -9.32 9.48
C PHE A 16 5.55 -10.63 8.69
N ARG A 17 6.06 -11.71 9.29
CA ARG A 17 6.22 -13.00 8.61
C ARG A 17 4.99 -13.88 8.73
N ALA A 18 4.71 -14.64 7.68
CA ALA A 18 3.69 -15.69 7.66
C ALA A 18 2.33 -15.26 8.24
N VAL A 19 1.92 -14.02 7.94
CA VAL A 19 0.66 -13.43 8.41
C VAL A 19 -0.52 -14.19 7.81
N LEU A 20 -0.39 -14.58 6.54
CA LEU A 20 -1.36 -15.39 5.82
C LEU A 20 -0.79 -16.79 5.59
N SER A 21 -1.60 -17.80 5.88
CA SER A 21 -1.33 -19.18 5.47
C SER A 21 -1.58 -19.36 3.96
N GLU A 22 -1.08 -20.46 3.40
CA GLU A 22 -1.37 -20.83 2.01
C GLU A 22 -2.87 -20.88 1.70
N ARG A 23 -3.69 -21.32 2.68
CA ARG A 23 -5.14 -21.34 2.55
C ARG A 23 -5.73 -19.92 2.49
N ASP A 24 -5.27 -19.01 3.35
CA ASP A 24 -5.74 -17.62 3.33
C ASP A 24 -5.40 -16.96 2.00
N ILE A 25 -4.20 -17.22 1.47
CA ILE A 25 -3.76 -16.72 0.17
C ILE A 25 -4.64 -17.29 -0.95
N ALA A 26 -4.88 -18.60 -0.96
CA ALA A 26 -5.75 -19.24 -1.95
C ALA A 26 -7.18 -18.68 -1.92
N ASP A 27 -7.76 -18.53 -0.72
CA ASP A 27 -9.09 -17.97 -0.54
C ASP A 27 -9.15 -16.51 -1.01
N LEU A 28 -8.14 -15.70 -0.69
CA LEU A 28 -8.05 -14.31 -1.16
C LEU A 28 -7.89 -14.23 -2.69
N LEU A 29 -7.04 -15.07 -3.28
CA LEU A 29 -6.86 -15.11 -4.74
C LEU A 29 -8.14 -15.52 -5.46
N ASN A 30 -8.90 -16.48 -4.92
CA ASN A 30 -10.19 -16.88 -5.46
C ASN A 30 -11.20 -15.73 -5.46
N ARG A 31 -11.22 -14.91 -4.39
CA ARG A 31 -12.08 -13.72 -4.28
C ARG A 31 -11.67 -12.61 -5.23
N LEU A 32 -10.36 -12.36 -5.36
CA LEU A 32 -9.84 -11.37 -6.30
C LEU A 32 -10.14 -11.76 -7.76
N GLY A 33 -10.26 -13.06 -8.05
CA GLY A 33 -10.78 -13.59 -9.31
C GLY A 33 -10.17 -12.96 -10.56
N ASP A 34 -11.03 -12.50 -11.45
CA ASP A 34 -10.65 -11.89 -12.74
C ASP A 34 -9.79 -10.62 -12.61
N GLU A 35 -9.76 -9.97 -11.44
CA GLU A 35 -8.99 -8.72 -11.30
C GLU A 35 -7.50 -8.89 -11.47
N LEU A 36 -7.03 -10.10 -11.18
CA LEU A 36 -5.66 -10.51 -11.36
C LEU A 36 -5.22 -10.45 -12.85
N GLN A 37 -6.15 -10.36 -13.81
CA GLN A 37 -5.81 -10.40 -15.25
C GLN A 37 -6.12 -9.11 -16.02
N ARG A 38 -6.75 -8.10 -15.39
CA ARG A 38 -7.28 -6.96 -16.13
C ARG A 38 -6.20 -5.92 -16.41
N ARG A 39 -5.69 -5.24 -15.38
CA ARG A 39 -4.58 -4.28 -15.48
C ARG A 39 -3.89 -4.10 -14.11
N PRO A 40 -2.56 -3.93 -14.08
CA PRO A 40 -1.78 -3.66 -12.88
C PRO A 40 -2.11 -2.32 -12.22
N GLY A 41 -2.07 -2.30 -10.88
CA GLY A 41 -2.32 -1.10 -10.07
C GLY A 41 -3.81 -0.78 -9.92
N ARG A 42 -4.68 -1.79 -9.97
CA ARG A 42 -6.13 -1.60 -9.91
C ARG A 42 -6.58 -1.25 -8.50
N ARG A 43 -7.40 -0.22 -8.39
CA ARG A 43 -8.06 0.15 -7.13
C ARG A 43 -9.26 -0.74 -6.89
N LEU A 44 -9.35 -1.33 -5.71
CA LEU A 44 -10.39 -2.30 -5.38
C LEU A 44 -11.39 -1.72 -4.38
N LEU A 45 -12.66 -2.02 -4.66
CA LEU A 45 -13.70 -2.11 -3.64
C LEU A 45 -13.99 -3.60 -3.45
N LEU A 46 -14.01 -4.03 -2.21
CA LEU A 46 -13.99 -5.42 -1.80
C LEU A 46 -15.33 -5.79 -1.13
N ASP A 47 -15.74 -7.05 -1.29
CA ASP A 47 -16.85 -7.66 -0.58
C ASP A 47 -16.63 -7.68 0.94
N ALA A 48 -17.72 -7.92 1.67
CA ALA A 48 -17.71 -7.96 3.13
C ALA A 48 -16.70 -8.98 3.68
N GLN A 49 -16.64 -10.17 3.06
CA GLN A 49 -15.80 -11.26 3.56
C GLN A 49 -14.31 -10.99 3.36
N THR A 50 -13.91 -10.34 2.26
CA THR A 50 -12.53 -9.88 2.09
C THR A 50 -12.22 -8.76 3.07
N THR A 51 -13.17 -7.86 3.34
CA THR A 51 -12.96 -6.79 4.33
C THR A 51 -12.77 -7.30 5.76
N ASP A 52 -13.25 -8.50 6.11
CA ASP A 52 -13.01 -9.08 7.44
C ASP A 52 -11.53 -9.35 7.71
N LEU A 53 -10.75 -9.76 6.69
CA LEU A 53 -9.29 -9.91 6.81
C LEU A 53 -8.59 -8.58 7.04
N LEU A 54 -9.19 -7.50 6.53
CA LEU A 54 -8.64 -6.13 6.53
C LEU A 54 -9.13 -5.30 7.72
N ALA A 55 -10.17 -5.74 8.43
CA ALA A 55 -10.63 -5.09 9.65
C ALA A 55 -9.53 -5.16 10.73
N ALA A 56 -9.57 -4.25 11.71
CA ALA A 56 -8.59 -4.20 12.80
C ALA A 56 -8.48 -5.53 13.60
N THR A 57 -9.51 -6.37 13.56
CA THR A 57 -9.54 -7.71 14.19
C THR A 57 -9.14 -8.84 13.25
N GLY A 58 -9.00 -8.55 11.95
CA GLY A 58 -8.59 -9.49 10.91
C GLY A 58 -7.07 -9.68 10.85
N LYS A 59 -6.61 -10.76 10.20
CA LYS A 59 -5.18 -11.12 10.15
C LYS A 59 -4.30 -9.99 9.61
N ILE A 60 -4.74 -9.28 8.57
CA ILE A 60 -3.97 -8.18 7.97
C ILE A 60 -4.19 -6.89 8.77
N GLY A 61 -5.44 -6.56 9.09
CA GLY A 61 -5.75 -5.30 9.77
C GLY A 61 -5.25 -5.25 11.22
N ALA A 62 -5.02 -6.40 11.87
CA ALA A 62 -4.38 -6.47 13.18
C ALA A 62 -2.98 -5.83 13.20
N ILE A 63 -2.23 -5.94 12.10
CA ILE A 63 -0.92 -5.27 11.94
C ILE A 63 -1.12 -3.75 11.95
N ALA A 64 -2.09 -3.24 11.19
CA ALA A 64 -2.40 -1.82 11.19
C ALA A 64 -2.91 -1.35 12.57
N ALA A 65 -3.66 -2.19 13.28
CA ALA A 65 -4.15 -1.89 14.62
C ALA A 65 -3.03 -1.87 15.68
N GLU A 66 -2.01 -2.74 15.55
CA GLU A 66 -0.80 -2.68 16.35
C GLU A 66 -0.04 -1.35 16.15
N LEU A 67 0.02 -0.88 14.90
CA LEU A 67 0.83 0.29 14.52
C LEU A 67 0.10 1.63 14.72
N LEU A 68 -1.21 1.68 14.51
CA LEU A 68 -2.02 2.91 14.55
C LEU A 68 -3.04 2.93 15.69
N GLY A 69 -3.21 1.81 16.42
CA GLY A 69 -4.23 1.64 17.44
C GLY A 69 -5.55 1.04 16.92
N PRO A 70 -6.52 0.76 17.82
CA PRO A 70 -7.73 0.00 17.50
C PRO A 70 -8.68 0.69 16.51
N GLY A 71 -8.50 1.99 16.24
CA GLY A 71 -9.27 2.74 15.25
C GLY A 71 -8.78 2.56 13.79
N ALA A 72 -7.70 1.79 13.57
CA ALA A 72 -7.14 1.54 12.26
C ALA A 72 -8.19 0.94 11.31
N ARG A 73 -8.34 1.55 10.13
CA ARG A 73 -9.23 1.05 9.08
C ARG A 73 -8.58 1.16 7.70
N PRO A 74 -8.86 0.21 6.80
CA PRO A 74 -8.38 0.28 5.44
C PRO A 74 -9.10 1.39 4.67
N VAL A 75 -8.34 2.31 4.08
CA VAL A 75 -8.86 3.48 3.38
C VAL A 75 -8.65 3.44 1.88
N ARG A 76 -7.74 2.57 1.41
CA ARG A 76 -7.47 2.34 -0.01
C ARG A 76 -6.87 0.94 -0.21
N ALA A 77 -7.28 0.27 -1.29
CA ALA A 77 -6.73 -1.01 -1.71
C ALA A 77 -6.28 -0.94 -3.18
N VAL A 78 -5.07 -1.43 -3.46
CA VAL A 78 -4.49 -1.48 -4.80
C VAL A 78 -3.86 -2.85 -5.04
N LEU A 79 -4.31 -3.54 -6.09
CA LEU A 79 -3.76 -4.82 -6.51
C LEU A 79 -2.71 -4.61 -7.61
N PHE A 80 -1.51 -5.11 -7.35
CA PHE A 80 -0.42 -5.19 -8.31
C PHE A 80 -0.24 -6.63 -8.75
N ASP A 81 -0.53 -6.91 -10.02
CA ASP A 81 -0.23 -8.19 -10.65
C ASP A 81 0.84 -7.97 -11.73
N LYS A 82 2.11 -8.22 -11.35
CA LYS A 82 3.23 -8.13 -12.28
C LYS A 82 3.40 -9.48 -12.98
N THR A 83 3.34 -9.45 -14.31
CA THR A 83 3.69 -10.56 -15.20
C THR A 83 4.83 -10.12 -16.13
N GLN A 84 5.44 -11.05 -16.87
CA GLN A 84 6.47 -10.73 -17.87
C GLN A 84 5.99 -9.66 -18.87
N ALA A 85 4.73 -9.75 -19.31
CA ALA A 85 4.12 -8.80 -20.24
C ALA A 85 3.83 -7.42 -19.62
N MET A 86 3.87 -7.28 -18.29
CA MET A 86 3.47 -6.10 -17.54
C MET A 86 4.55 -5.70 -16.52
N ASN A 87 5.74 -5.43 -17.06
CA ASN A 87 6.95 -5.22 -16.28
C ASN A 87 7.49 -3.80 -16.42
N TRP A 88 7.09 -2.89 -15.54
CA TRP A 88 7.60 -1.53 -15.50
C TRP A 88 8.38 -1.21 -14.23
N LEU A 89 9.32 -0.28 -14.39
CA LEU A 89 10.06 0.36 -13.32
C LEU A 89 9.15 1.36 -12.62
N VAL A 90 9.15 1.35 -11.29
CA VAL A 90 8.62 2.46 -10.51
C VAL A 90 9.82 3.21 -9.95
N ALA A 91 10.07 4.42 -10.43
CA ALA A 91 11.15 5.27 -9.95
C ALA A 91 10.98 5.56 -8.45
N TRP A 92 12.04 6.04 -7.80
CA TRP A 92 11.96 6.53 -6.43
C TRP A 92 10.86 7.59 -6.30
N HIS A 93 9.99 7.41 -5.33
CA HIS A 93 8.86 8.31 -5.07
C HIS A 93 8.34 8.14 -3.65
N GLN A 94 7.39 9.01 -3.27
CA GLN A 94 6.53 8.83 -2.11
C GLN A 94 5.10 8.61 -2.60
N ASP A 95 4.33 7.81 -1.87
CA ASP A 95 2.89 7.78 -2.08
C ASP A 95 2.29 9.09 -1.54
N ARG A 96 1.63 9.85 -2.42
CA ARG A 96 1.22 11.24 -2.13
C ARG A 96 -0.28 11.49 -2.20
N THR A 97 -1.08 10.51 -2.56
CA THR A 97 -2.49 10.71 -2.84
C THR A 97 -3.36 9.75 -2.05
N ILE A 98 -4.42 10.29 -1.47
CA ILE A 98 -5.48 9.53 -0.81
C ILE A 98 -6.71 9.40 -1.72
N ALA A 99 -7.56 8.42 -1.45
CA ALA A 99 -8.85 8.24 -2.12
C ALA A 99 -9.99 8.73 -1.21
N VAL A 100 -10.87 9.56 -1.75
CA VAL A 100 -11.97 10.19 -0.99
C VAL A 100 -13.31 9.96 -1.69
N ARG A 101 -14.42 9.99 -0.94
CA ARG A 101 -15.77 9.77 -1.50
C ARG A 101 -16.18 10.84 -2.50
N ALA A 102 -15.84 12.10 -2.20
CA ALA A 102 -16.18 13.24 -3.03
C ALA A 102 -15.12 14.32 -2.92
N ARG A 103 -14.98 15.12 -3.98
CA ARG A 103 -14.18 16.34 -3.93
C ARG A 103 -14.87 17.36 -3.04
N ARG A 104 -14.10 17.97 -2.14
CA ARG A 104 -14.49 19.18 -1.41
C ARG A 104 -13.33 20.14 -1.46
N ASP A 105 -13.57 21.34 -1.97
CA ASP A 105 -12.52 22.35 -2.03
C ASP A 105 -12.16 22.77 -0.61
N THR A 106 -10.92 22.53 -0.23
CA THR A 106 -10.42 22.79 1.12
C THR A 106 -8.93 23.13 1.07
N THR A 107 -8.50 23.98 2.00
CA THR A 107 -7.13 24.49 2.07
C THR A 107 -6.12 23.36 2.22
N ASP A 108 -4.97 23.50 1.55
CA ASP A 108 -3.84 22.56 1.59
C ASP A 108 -4.08 21.15 1.01
N PHE A 109 -5.24 20.92 0.38
CA PHE A 109 -5.54 19.69 -0.36
C PHE A 109 -5.46 19.93 -1.86
N GLY A 110 -4.50 19.27 -2.50
CA GLY A 110 -4.30 19.33 -3.95
C GLY A 110 -2.91 18.85 -4.37
N PRO A 111 -2.75 18.43 -5.64
CA PRO A 111 -3.74 18.45 -6.70
C PRO A 111 -4.81 17.36 -6.57
N TRP A 112 -5.96 17.59 -7.23
CA TRP A 112 -7.07 16.65 -7.34
C TRP A 112 -6.97 15.86 -8.65
N SER A 113 -7.38 14.60 -8.65
CA SER A 113 -7.48 13.77 -9.87
C SER A 113 -8.60 12.74 -9.75
N VAL A 114 -9.05 12.19 -10.89
CA VAL A 114 -9.99 11.07 -10.92
C VAL A 114 -9.31 9.91 -11.65
N LYS A 115 -9.26 8.73 -11.02
CA LYS A 115 -8.64 7.51 -11.56
C LYS A 115 -9.59 6.36 -11.34
N ASP A 116 -9.96 5.65 -12.41
CA ASP A 116 -10.93 4.54 -12.37
C ASP A 116 -12.28 4.96 -11.73
N GLY A 117 -12.73 6.19 -11.98
CA GLY A 117 -13.93 6.76 -11.38
C GLY A 117 -13.78 7.19 -9.91
N ILE A 118 -12.61 6.97 -9.29
CA ILE A 118 -12.35 7.31 -7.89
C ILE A 118 -11.66 8.67 -7.79
N VAL A 119 -12.20 9.53 -6.92
CA VAL A 119 -11.62 10.84 -6.61
C VAL A 119 -10.40 10.68 -5.71
N HIS A 120 -9.30 11.30 -6.12
CA HIS A 120 -8.05 11.34 -5.37
C HIS A 120 -7.61 12.78 -5.15
N VAL A 121 -6.88 12.97 -4.07
CA VAL A 121 -6.27 14.26 -3.71
C VAL A 121 -4.96 14.02 -3.00
N ALA A 122 -3.99 14.93 -3.19
CA ALA A 122 -2.82 14.98 -2.32
C ALA A 122 -3.16 15.79 -1.06
N PRO A 123 -3.16 15.18 0.13
CA PRO A 123 -3.43 15.88 1.37
C PRO A 123 -2.16 16.59 1.88
N PRO A 124 -2.27 17.40 2.96
CA PRO A 124 -1.13 17.83 3.75
C PRO A 124 -0.32 16.62 4.23
N ILE A 125 1.00 16.79 4.35
CA ILE A 125 1.90 15.71 4.78
C ILE A 125 1.52 15.13 6.14
N SER A 126 0.98 15.96 7.04
CA SER A 126 0.51 15.54 8.36
C SER A 126 -0.57 14.46 8.33
N VAL A 127 -1.35 14.36 7.25
CA VAL A 127 -2.29 13.25 7.05
C VAL A 127 -1.53 11.97 6.68
N LEU A 128 -0.57 12.06 5.76
CA LEU A 128 0.22 10.90 5.31
C LEU A 128 1.15 10.37 6.41
N ASP A 129 1.69 11.25 7.26
CA ASP A 129 2.55 10.89 8.40
C ASP A 129 1.82 10.02 9.44
N GLN A 130 0.49 10.05 9.44
CA GLN A 130 -0.38 9.29 10.34
C GLN A 130 -0.93 8.01 9.70
N MET A 131 -0.47 7.69 8.48
CA MET A 131 -0.90 6.51 7.73
C MET A 131 0.20 5.45 7.72
N VAL A 132 -0.25 4.20 7.62
CA VAL A 132 0.64 3.07 7.30
C VAL A 132 0.15 2.41 6.03
N THR A 133 1.09 1.99 5.20
CA THR A 133 0.82 1.16 4.04
C THR A 133 1.28 -0.26 4.32
N LEU A 134 0.38 -1.22 4.16
CA LEU A 134 0.64 -2.65 4.24
C LEU A 134 0.73 -3.23 2.84
N ARG A 135 1.82 -3.94 2.57
CA ARG A 135 2.12 -4.59 1.30
C ARG A 135 2.09 -6.09 1.51
N VAL A 136 0.95 -6.71 1.21
CA VAL A 136 0.68 -8.13 1.41
C VAL A 136 1.18 -8.91 0.20
N HIS A 137 2.11 -9.84 0.42
CA HIS A 137 2.69 -10.67 -0.62
C HIS A 137 1.87 -11.94 -0.83
N LEU A 138 1.30 -12.11 -2.03
CA LEU A 138 0.55 -13.32 -2.41
C LEU A 138 1.42 -14.33 -3.17
N ASP A 139 2.63 -13.91 -3.52
CA ASP A 139 3.69 -14.72 -4.12
C ASP A 139 5.03 -14.31 -3.46
N ALA A 140 5.99 -15.23 -3.42
CA ALA A 140 7.34 -14.92 -2.94
C ALA A 140 8.01 -13.84 -3.80
N CYS A 141 8.80 -12.97 -3.17
CA CYS A 141 9.49 -11.85 -3.79
C CYS A 141 10.96 -11.80 -3.37
N ASN A 142 11.84 -12.01 -4.34
CA ASN A 142 13.29 -12.00 -4.20
C ASN A 142 13.91 -11.05 -5.23
N ASP A 143 15.25 -10.97 -5.30
CA ASP A 143 15.96 -10.07 -6.21
C ASP A 143 15.61 -10.23 -7.70
N GLU A 144 15.15 -11.41 -8.11
CA GLU A 144 14.84 -11.71 -9.51
C GLU A 144 13.49 -11.14 -9.95
N ASN A 145 12.55 -10.87 -9.02
CA ASN A 145 11.18 -10.47 -9.36
C ASN A 145 10.76 -9.09 -8.80
N ALA A 146 11.71 -8.15 -8.78
CA ALA A 146 11.50 -6.73 -8.47
C ALA A 146 10.92 -6.46 -7.08
N PRO A 147 11.71 -6.70 -6.01
CA PRO A 147 11.31 -6.36 -4.66
C PRO A 147 11.08 -4.86 -4.53
N LEU A 148 10.32 -4.49 -3.50
CA LEU A 148 10.28 -3.11 -3.04
C LEU A 148 11.67 -2.77 -2.50
N ILE A 149 12.19 -1.59 -2.80
CA ILE A 149 13.36 -1.03 -2.14
C ILE A 149 12.94 0.25 -1.44
N VAL A 150 13.47 0.45 -0.23
CA VAL A 150 13.12 1.59 0.63
C VAL A 150 14.37 2.32 1.09
N ALA A 151 14.26 3.65 1.20
CA ALA A 151 15.29 4.49 1.80
C ALA A 151 14.97 4.67 3.29
N LEU A 152 15.67 3.94 4.15
CA LEU A 152 15.32 3.83 5.57
C LEU A 152 15.41 5.19 6.28
N GLY A 153 14.38 5.52 7.05
CA GLY A 153 14.30 6.78 7.80
C GLY A 153 13.87 8.00 6.99
N SER A 154 13.69 7.87 5.67
CA SER A 154 13.26 8.98 4.79
C SER A 154 11.83 9.46 5.06
N HIS A 155 11.00 8.64 5.71
CA HIS A 155 9.64 9.00 6.11
C HIS A 155 9.59 10.21 7.06
N ARG A 156 10.68 10.52 7.77
CA ARG A 156 10.79 11.66 8.68
C ARG A 156 11.08 13.00 7.99
N LEU A 157 11.34 12.98 6.68
CA LEU A 157 11.67 14.19 5.92
C LEU A 157 10.43 14.98 5.50
N GLY A 158 9.23 14.44 5.73
CA GLY A 158 8.00 14.99 5.19
C GLY A 158 7.97 14.89 3.66
N LYS A 159 7.44 15.91 2.99
CA LYS A 159 7.30 15.91 1.53
C LYS A 159 8.63 16.30 0.87
N VAL A 160 9.23 15.37 0.13
CA VAL A 160 10.47 15.60 -0.63
C VAL A 160 10.12 16.16 -2.02
N ALA A 161 10.82 17.17 -2.53
CA ALA A 161 10.55 17.66 -3.89
C ALA A 161 10.92 16.60 -4.95
N ALA A 162 10.20 16.54 -6.07
CA ALA A 162 10.35 15.45 -7.05
C ALA A 162 11.76 15.40 -7.68
N ASP A 163 12.37 16.56 -7.87
CA ASP A 163 13.73 16.78 -8.36
C ASP A 163 14.81 16.48 -7.30
N GLU A 164 14.45 16.48 -6.02
CA GLU A 164 15.36 16.16 -4.91
C GLU A 164 15.33 14.68 -4.50
N VAL A 165 14.37 13.91 -5.01
CA VAL A 165 14.15 12.51 -4.60
C VAL A 165 15.41 11.65 -4.71
N GLU A 166 16.12 11.73 -5.84
CA GLU A 166 17.31 10.90 -6.07
C GLU A 166 18.46 11.28 -5.13
N ALA A 167 18.76 12.59 -5.03
CA ALA A 167 19.79 13.11 -4.13
C ALA A 167 19.50 12.79 -2.66
N THR A 168 18.22 12.88 -2.26
CA THR A 168 17.76 12.53 -0.91
C THR A 168 17.93 11.03 -0.66
N THR A 169 17.54 10.19 -1.61
CA THR A 169 17.65 8.73 -1.48
C THR A 169 19.09 8.29 -1.26
N ASN A 170 20.05 8.90 -1.97
CA ASN A 170 21.48 8.61 -1.84
C ASN A 170 22.08 8.94 -0.46
N GLN A 171 21.37 9.70 0.38
CA GLN A 171 21.79 10.05 1.74
C GLN A 171 21.28 9.06 2.79
N HIS A 172 20.48 8.06 2.38
CA HIS A 172 19.84 7.12 3.29
C HIS A 172 20.29 5.68 3.04
N PRO A 173 20.37 4.84 4.10
CA PRO A 173 20.57 3.41 3.91
C PRO A 173 19.43 2.82 3.09
N ILE A 174 19.78 2.07 2.04
CA ILE A 174 18.82 1.37 1.19
C ILE A 174 18.62 -0.05 1.69
N HIS A 175 17.35 -0.48 1.76
CA HIS A 175 17.00 -1.85 2.09
C HIS A 175 16.12 -2.47 1.00
N THR A 176 16.42 -3.71 0.66
CA THR A 176 15.64 -4.52 -0.28
C THR A 176 14.66 -5.39 0.49
N CYS A 177 13.36 -5.16 0.28
CA CYS A 177 12.28 -5.84 0.97
C CYS A 177 11.97 -7.18 0.28
N HIS A 178 12.74 -8.22 0.63
CA HIS A 178 12.38 -9.61 0.30
C HIS A 178 11.20 -10.08 1.15
N ALA A 179 10.43 -11.03 0.62
CA ALA A 179 9.25 -11.57 1.29
C ALA A 179 8.91 -12.95 0.75
N ASP A 180 8.47 -13.85 1.62
CA ASP A 180 7.80 -15.08 1.20
C ASP A 180 6.31 -14.83 0.95
N ALA A 181 5.63 -15.80 0.33
CA ALA A 181 4.18 -15.71 0.18
C ALA A 181 3.52 -15.73 1.57
N GLY A 182 2.63 -14.76 1.82
CA GLY A 182 1.95 -14.58 3.10
C GLY A 182 2.63 -13.59 4.06
N ASP A 183 3.83 -13.12 3.72
CA ASP A 183 4.48 -12.04 4.45
C ASP A 183 3.83 -10.68 4.14
N VAL A 184 3.95 -9.75 5.10
CA VAL A 184 3.47 -8.38 4.97
C VAL A 184 4.59 -7.41 5.34
N TRP A 185 4.95 -6.54 4.39
CA TRP A 185 5.75 -5.36 4.70
C TRP A 185 4.82 -4.22 5.11
N ALA A 186 5.03 -3.68 6.30
CA ALA A 186 4.40 -2.44 6.73
C ALA A 186 5.41 -1.29 6.59
N TYR A 187 4.99 -0.15 6.07
CA TYR A 187 5.84 1.03 6.01
C TYR A 187 5.04 2.32 6.18
N ALA A 188 5.71 3.35 6.71
CA ALA A 188 5.15 4.69 6.77
C ALA A 188 4.86 5.15 5.34
N THR A 189 3.62 5.57 5.05
CA THR A 189 3.19 5.99 3.71
C THR A 189 4.12 7.03 3.04
N PRO A 190 4.73 8.01 3.75
CA PRO A 190 5.65 8.96 3.14
C PRO A 190 7.09 8.44 2.95
N ILE A 191 7.40 7.16 3.21
CA ILE A 191 8.75 6.63 2.94
C ILE A 191 9.09 6.72 1.44
N LEU A 192 10.32 7.13 1.13
CA LEU A 192 10.84 7.03 -0.23
C LEU A 192 11.04 5.56 -0.57
N HIS A 193 10.41 5.14 -1.66
CA HIS A 193 10.49 3.77 -2.13
C HIS A 193 10.47 3.67 -3.66
N SER A 194 10.95 2.54 -4.16
CA SER A 194 11.00 2.20 -5.58
C SER A 194 10.77 0.70 -5.76
N SER A 195 10.48 0.28 -6.99
CA SER A 195 10.48 -1.13 -7.36
C SER A 195 11.09 -1.26 -8.74
N ALA A 196 12.13 -2.08 -8.85
CA ALA A 196 12.84 -2.34 -10.10
C ALA A 196 11.94 -3.01 -11.15
N LYS A 197 12.50 -3.22 -12.34
CA LYS A 197 11.90 -4.15 -13.32
C LYS A 197 12.22 -5.58 -12.89
N SER A 198 11.23 -6.47 -13.01
CA SER A 198 11.45 -7.90 -12.85
C SER A 198 12.41 -8.37 -13.93
N VAL A 199 13.34 -9.26 -13.61
CA VAL A 199 14.12 -9.99 -14.61
C VAL A 199 13.67 -11.45 -14.72
N SER A 200 12.71 -11.84 -13.88
CA SER A 200 12.07 -13.15 -13.83
C SER A 200 10.74 -13.18 -14.58
N ASP A 201 10.41 -14.34 -15.14
CA ASP A 201 9.11 -14.66 -15.74
C ASP A 201 8.07 -15.08 -14.70
N ARG A 202 8.45 -15.17 -13.41
CA ARG A 202 7.53 -15.49 -12.32
C ARG A 202 6.52 -14.37 -12.13
N ARG A 203 5.24 -14.74 -12.04
CA ARG A 203 4.15 -13.84 -11.66
C ARG A 203 4.34 -13.38 -10.22
N ARG A 204 4.07 -12.11 -9.95
CA ARG A 204 4.13 -11.53 -8.60
C ARG A 204 2.91 -10.67 -8.31
N ARG A 205 2.08 -11.14 -7.39
CA ARG A 205 0.88 -10.47 -6.91
C ARG A 205 1.10 -9.89 -5.53
N VAL A 206 0.71 -8.63 -5.39
CA VAL A 206 0.79 -7.88 -4.14
C VAL A 206 -0.50 -7.10 -3.95
N LEU A 207 -1.11 -7.24 -2.78
CA LEU A 207 -2.20 -6.38 -2.34
C LEU A 207 -1.63 -5.28 -1.45
N GLN A 208 -1.64 -4.04 -1.95
CA GLN A 208 -1.24 -2.87 -1.19
C GLN A 208 -2.47 -2.21 -0.56
N LEU A 209 -2.39 -1.94 0.73
CA LEU A 209 -3.48 -1.41 1.54
C LEU A 209 -2.98 -0.22 2.32
N ASP A 210 -3.66 0.91 2.22
CA ASP A 210 -3.39 2.03 3.11
C ASP A 210 -4.37 2.01 4.27
N TYR A 211 -3.86 2.30 5.46
CA TYR A 211 -4.64 2.39 6.69
C TYR A 211 -4.47 3.77 7.32
N SER A 212 -5.55 4.21 7.96
CA SER A 212 -5.56 5.37 8.85
C SER A 212 -6.41 5.04 10.07
N ALA A 213 -6.04 5.56 11.24
CA ALA A 213 -6.93 5.60 12.40
C ALA A 213 -7.77 6.89 12.46
N ASN A 214 -7.34 7.93 11.75
CA ASN A 214 -7.90 9.27 11.86
C ASN A 214 -8.90 9.57 10.76
N GLU A 215 -9.96 10.30 11.11
CA GLU A 215 -10.85 10.90 10.11
C GLU A 215 -10.14 11.99 9.31
N LEU A 216 -10.59 12.20 8.07
CA LEU A 216 -10.08 13.30 7.27
C LEU A 216 -10.62 14.63 7.80
N PRO A 217 -9.81 15.71 7.77
CA PRO A 217 -10.26 17.02 8.18
C PRO A 217 -11.25 17.62 7.18
N ASN A 218 -11.88 18.74 7.56
CA ASN A 218 -12.65 19.61 6.67
C ASN A 218 -13.86 18.93 5.99
N GLY A 219 -14.44 17.91 6.64
CA GLY A 219 -15.61 17.19 6.15
C GLY A 219 -15.33 16.33 4.91
N LEU A 220 -14.06 16.07 4.61
CA LEU A 220 -13.67 15.02 3.67
C LEU A 220 -13.93 13.66 4.31
N GLU A 221 -14.19 12.67 3.46
CA GLU A 221 -14.46 11.31 3.90
C GLU A 221 -13.60 10.35 3.08
N TRP A 222 -12.94 9.43 3.79
CA TRP A 222 -12.24 8.33 3.15
C TRP A 222 -13.19 7.56 2.24
N LEU A 223 -12.75 7.20 1.04
CA LEU A 223 -13.51 6.27 0.20
C LEU A 223 -13.76 4.95 0.95
N GLY A 224 -12.73 4.47 1.64
CA GLY A 224 -12.70 3.13 2.22
C GLY A 224 -12.40 2.07 1.15
N VAL A 225 -12.51 0.82 1.55
CA VAL A 225 -12.30 -0.34 0.66
C VAL A 225 -13.54 -1.20 0.52
N ALA A 226 -14.61 -0.96 1.29
CA ALA A 226 -15.84 -1.73 1.21
C ALA A 226 -16.74 -1.25 0.07
N CYS A 227 -17.36 -2.17 -0.66
CA CYS A 227 -18.38 -1.84 -1.65
C CYS A 227 -19.67 -1.34 -0.94
N THR A 228 -20.12 -0.11 -1.20
CA THR A 228 -21.31 0.48 -0.54
C THR A 228 -22.58 0.44 -1.39
N GLU A 229 -22.55 -0.09 -2.62
CA GLU A 229 -23.72 -0.21 -3.49
C GLU A 229 -23.88 -1.62 -4.09
N THR A 230 -25.11 -2.13 -4.12
CA THR A 230 -25.53 -3.38 -4.75
C THR A 230 -25.54 -3.26 -6.29
N LYS A 231 -24.38 -3.02 -6.91
CA LYS A 231 -24.22 -3.14 -8.37
C LYS A 231 -23.12 -4.14 -8.70
N ALA A 232 -23.21 -4.68 -9.92
CA ALA A 232 -22.40 -5.75 -10.53
C ALA A 232 -20.88 -5.48 -10.64
N THR A 233 -20.34 -4.61 -9.78
CA THR A 233 -18.96 -4.16 -9.70
C THR A 233 -18.28 -4.51 -8.37
N CYS A 234 -19.03 -5.09 -7.40
CA CYS A 234 -18.43 -5.62 -6.17
C CYS A 234 -17.79 -6.99 -6.47
N LEU A 235 -16.59 -7.19 -5.93
CA LEU A 235 -15.82 -8.45 -5.99
C LEU A 235 -15.83 -9.12 -4.64
#